data_AF-A0ABD3RTT6-F1
#
_entry.id   AF-A0ABD3RTT6-F1
#
_cell.length_a   1.000
_cell.length_b   1.000
_cell.length_c   1.000
_cell.angle_alpha   90.00
_cell.angle_beta   90.00
_cell.angle_gamma   90.00
#
_symmetry.space_group_name_H-M   'P 1'
#
loop_
_entity.id
_entity.type
_entity.pdbx_description
1 polymer ?
#
loop_
_entity_poly.entity_id
_entity_poly.type
_entity_poly.pdbx_seq_one_letter_code
_entity_poly.pdbx_strand_id
1 'polypeptide(L)'
;MRTFIIVALIAGASAFGTLPAAITAPSPRRTTATTTSLNEFLSAEERADKISRWSEIRSMTREEASSSLSPEDLETYNNYYAEVRDGVLKMQELASLIMQSVDKAKGIAPKTKGQRKRDKFARVQARAAGKAAAAIKSPS
;
A
#
# COMPACT_ATOMS: atom_id res chain seq x y z
N MET A 1 -0.10 -10.73 -56.94
CA MET A 1 0.58 -11.71 -56.07
C MET A 1 0.39 -11.25 -54.64
N ARG A 2 -0.22 -12.10 -53.79
CA ARG A 2 -0.59 -11.77 -52.40
C ARG A 2 0.52 -12.24 -51.47
N THR A 3 1.24 -11.32 -50.85
CA THR A 3 2.22 -11.63 -49.79
C THR A 3 1.55 -11.58 -48.43
N PHE A 4 1.41 -12.75 -47.82
CA PHE A 4 0.98 -12.92 -46.44
C PHE A 4 2.13 -12.54 -45.50
N ILE A 5 1.90 -11.57 -44.61
CA ILE A 5 2.79 -11.33 -43.46
C ILE A 5 2.16 -12.01 -42.25
N ILE A 6 2.79 -13.10 -41.81
CA ILE A 6 2.45 -13.82 -40.58
C ILE A 6 3.05 -13.01 -39.42
N VAL A 7 2.20 -12.25 -38.72
CA VAL A 7 2.56 -11.65 -37.44
C VAL A 7 2.55 -12.76 -36.38
N ALA A 8 3.74 -13.19 -35.98
CA ALA A 8 3.93 -14.08 -34.85
C ALA A 8 3.52 -13.34 -33.56
N LEU A 9 2.30 -13.60 -33.11
CA LEU A 9 1.76 -13.16 -31.83
C LEU A 9 2.48 -13.95 -30.73
N ILE A 10 3.48 -13.33 -30.10
CA ILE A 10 4.22 -13.93 -28.99
C ILE A 10 3.24 -14.19 -27.84
N ALA A 11 3.16 -15.47 -27.49
CA ALA A 11 2.39 -16.00 -26.38
C ALA A 11 2.90 -15.47 -25.04
N GLY A 12 2.06 -14.69 -24.34
CA GLY A 12 2.14 -14.52 -22.90
C GLY A 12 1.12 -15.44 -22.25
N ALA A 13 1.58 -16.57 -21.70
CA ALA A 13 0.73 -17.52 -20.99
C ALA A 13 0.10 -16.87 -19.75
N SER A 14 -1.22 -16.69 -19.77
CA SER A 14 -2.04 -16.32 -18.61
C SER A 14 -1.99 -17.42 -17.55
N ALA A 15 -1.01 -17.36 -16.66
CA ALA A 15 -0.93 -18.18 -15.46
C ALA A 15 -1.71 -17.52 -14.31
N PHE A 16 -3.03 -17.36 -14.48
CA PHE A 16 -3.95 -17.18 -13.37
C PHE A 16 -5.06 -18.20 -13.52
N GLY A 17 -5.00 -19.25 -12.69
CA GLY A 17 -6.00 -20.29 -12.63
C GLY A 17 -7.37 -19.69 -12.36
N THR A 18 -8.34 -20.11 -13.16
CA THR A 18 -9.76 -19.93 -12.91
C THR A 18 -10.10 -20.55 -11.55
N LEU A 19 -10.52 -19.72 -10.60
CA LEU A 19 -11.15 -20.20 -9.37
C LEU A 19 -12.47 -20.89 -9.73
N PRO A 20 -12.83 -22.03 -9.10
CA PRO A 20 -14.11 -22.67 -9.34
C PRO A 20 -15.23 -21.73 -8.90
N ALA A 21 -16.15 -21.46 -9.81
CA ALA A 21 -17.42 -20.83 -9.52
C ALA A 21 -18.22 -21.71 -8.55
N ALA A 22 -18.38 -21.28 -7.31
CA ALA A 22 -19.42 -21.80 -6.43
C ALA A 22 -19.74 -20.80 -5.29
N ILE A 23 -21.03 -20.43 -5.28
CA ILE A 23 -21.90 -20.08 -4.14
C ILE A 23 -21.78 -18.65 -3.55
N THR A 24 -22.68 -17.81 -4.08
CA THR A 24 -23.43 -16.72 -3.44
C THR A 24 -23.37 -16.65 -1.91
N ALA A 25 -22.72 -15.60 -1.43
CA ALA A 25 -23.10 -14.90 -0.20
C ALA A 25 -23.19 -13.39 -0.54
N PRO A 26 -24.23 -12.66 -0.12
CA PRO A 26 -24.30 -11.22 -0.33
C PRO A 26 -23.27 -10.57 0.60
N SER A 27 -22.05 -10.40 0.08
CA SER A 27 -21.04 -9.58 0.73
C SER A 27 -21.59 -8.16 0.83
N PRO A 28 -21.60 -7.53 2.01
CA PRO A 28 -22.03 -6.16 2.15
C PRO A 28 -21.04 -5.32 1.35
N ARG A 29 -21.51 -4.88 0.18
CA ARG A 29 -21.11 -3.69 -0.55
C ARG A 29 -19.80 -3.14 -0.03
N ARG A 30 -18.68 -3.71 -0.51
CA ARG A 30 -17.39 -3.02 -0.46
C ARG A 30 -17.68 -1.73 -1.20
N THR A 31 -17.90 -0.66 -0.45
CA THR A 31 -17.86 0.69 -0.97
C THR A 31 -16.50 0.73 -1.64
N THR A 32 -16.50 0.61 -2.97
CA THR A 32 -15.68 1.49 -3.78
C THR A 32 -15.92 2.83 -3.16
N ALA A 33 -15.02 3.21 -2.24
CA ALA A 33 -14.86 4.59 -1.89
C ALA A 33 -14.57 5.21 -3.25
N THR A 34 -15.66 5.70 -3.85
CA THR A 34 -15.69 6.90 -4.63
C THR A 34 -14.47 7.66 -4.18
N THR A 35 -13.45 7.73 -5.03
CA THR A 35 -12.50 8.81 -4.98
C THR A 35 -13.41 10.04 -5.05
N THR A 36 -13.89 10.49 -3.89
CA THR A 36 -14.71 11.67 -3.76
C THR A 36 -13.85 12.72 -4.42
N SER A 37 -14.36 13.15 -5.54
CA SER A 37 -13.84 14.15 -6.45
C SER A 37 -13.40 15.35 -5.63
N LEU A 38 -12.14 15.37 -5.19
CA LEU A 38 -11.45 16.64 -4.95
C LEU A 38 -11.54 17.53 -6.22
N ASN A 39 -11.84 16.92 -7.37
CA ASN A 39 -12.13 17.51 -8.68
C ASN A 39 -13.45 18.30 -8.78
N GLU A 40 -14.34 18.27 -7.79
CA GLU A 40 -15.64 18.96 -7.89
C GLU A 40 -15.62 20.43 -7.43
N PHE A 41 -14.53 20.88 -6.79
CA PHE A 41 -14.47 22.21 -6.18
C PHE A 41 -13.79 23.30 -7.03
N LEU A 42 -13.09 22.93 -8.11
CA LEU A 42 -12.31 23.86 -8.94
C LEU A 42 -12.38 23.43 -10.40
N SER A 43 -12.51 24.40 -11.30
CA SER A 43 -12.41 24.16 -12.74
C SER A 43 -11.01 23.65 -13.12
N ALA A 44 -10.88 23.04 -14.29
CA ALA A 44 -9.58 22.53 -14.76
C ALA A 44 -8.53 23.65 -14.89
N GLU A 45 -8.96 24.85 -15.26
CA GLU A 45 -8.10 26.03 -15.41
C GLU A 45 -7.65 26.56 -14.04
N GLU A 46 -8.57 26.73 -13.09
CA GLU A 46 -8.25 27.16 -11.72
C GLU A 46 -7.30 26.21 -11.00
N ARG A 47 -7.36 24.91 -11.34
CA ARG A 47 -6.43 23.90 -10.87
C ARG A 47 -5.04 24.06 -11.46
N ALA A 48 -4.95 24.27 -12.76
CA ALA A 48 -3.67 24.47 -13.43
C ALA A 48 -2.94 25.68 -12.83
N ASP A 49 -3.67 26.77 -12.57
CA ASP A 49 -3.11 27.98 -11.96
C ASP A 49 -2.63 27.73 -10.53
N LYS A 50 -3.43 27.06 -9.71
CA LYS A 50 -3.04 26.71 -8.34
C LYS A 50 -1.87 25.74 -8.29
N ILE A 51 -1.82 24.77 -9.20
CA ILE A 51 -0.69 23.82 -9.30
C ILE A 51 0.58 24.56 -9.73
N SER A 52 0.48 25.47 -10.71
CA SER A 52 1.61 26.27 -11.18
C SER A 52 2.16 27.15 -10.06
N ARG A 53 1.28 27.90 -9.38
CA ARG A 53 1.65 28.73 -8.23
C ARG A 53 2.27 27.92 -7.10
N TRP A 54 1.70 26.75 -6.77
CA TRP A 54 2.29 25.87 -5.76
C TRP A 54 3.64 25.32 -6.18
N SER A 55 3.84 25.03 -7.48
CA SER A 55 5.11 24.60 -8.03
C SER A 55 6.20 25.66 -7.88
N GLU A 56 5.84 26.94 -8.03
CA GLU A 56 6.75 28.06 -7.81
C GLU A 56 7.09 28.18 -6.32
N ILE A 57 6.09 28.14 -5.45
CA ILE A 57 6.24 28.23 -3.98
C ILE A 57 7.17 27.13 -3.44
N ARG A 58 7.01 25.86 -3.86
CA ARG A 58 7.90 24.75 -3.43
C ARG A 58 9.34 24.84 -3.95
N SER A 59 9.60 25.70 -4.93
CA SER A 59 10.95 25.88 -5.46
C SER A 59 11.72 26.97 -4.73
N MET A 60 11.02 27.82 -3.96
CA MET A 60 11.61 28.86 -3.14
C MET A 60 12.39 28.29 -1.96
N THR A 61 13.47 28.98 -1.60
CA THR A 61 14.18 28.76 -0.33
C THR A 61 13.33 29.22 0.85
N ARG A 62 13.67 28.78 2.06
CA ARG A 62 12.91 29.13 3.27
C ARG A 62 12.94 30.65 3.54
N GLU A 63 14.06 31.28 3.22
CA GLU A 63 14.30 32.71 3.37
C GLU A 63 13.46 33.52 2.37
N GLU A 64 13.44 33.10 1.11
CA GLU A 64 12.60 33.68 0.06
C GLU A 64 11.11 33.51 0.37
N ALA A 65 10.71 32.31 0.78
CA ALA A 65 9.34 32.00 1.20
C ALA A 65 8.89 32.89 2.37
N SER A 66 9.76 33.10 3.38
CA SER A 66 9.43 33.94 4.53
C SER A 66 9.28 35.43 4.22
N SER A 67 9.91 35.89 3.13
CA SER A 67 9.95 37.30 2.76
C SER A 67 8.93 37.67 1.68
N SER A 68 8.52 36.70 0.86
CA SER A 68 7.69 36.94 -0.33
C SER A 68 6.28 36.35 -0.24
N LEU A 69 6.04 35.38 0.64
CA LEU A 69 4.73 34.72 0.74
C LEU A 69 3.81 35.41 1.74
N SER A 70 2.52 35.29 1.47
CA SER A 70 1.50 35.64 2.44
C SER A 70 1.62 34.73 3.68
N PRO A 71 1.17 35.18 4.87
CA PRO A 71 1.24 34.36 6.08
C PRO A 71 0.55 32.99 5.94
N GLU A 72 -0.54 32.93 5.18
CA GLU A 72 -1.32 31.71 4.92
C GLU A 72 -0.58 30.74 3.97
N ASP A 73 0.04 31.27 2.91
CA ASP A 73 0.86 30.48 1.99
C ASP A 73 2.15 29.96 2.66
N LEU A 74 2.72 30.75 3.57
CA LEU A 74 3.91 30.42 4.36
C LEU A 74 3.62 29.28 5.35
N GLU A 75 2.47 29.32 6.02
CA GLU A 75 2.02 28.21 6.88
C GLU A 75 1.86 26.92 6.07
N THR A 76 1.25 27.00 4.89
CA THR A 76 1.09 25.86 3.98
C THR A 76 2.43 25.31 3.51
N TYR A 77 3.39 26.18 3.16
CA TYR A 77 4.76 25.81 2.82
C TYR A 77 5.44 25.06 3.97
N ASN A 78 5.42 25.60 5.18
CA ASN A 78 6.04 24.98 6.35
C ASN A 78 5.42 23.61 6.67
N ASN A 79 4.10 23.52 6.64
CA ASN A 79 3.38 22.27 6.90
C ASN A 79 3.73 21.20 5.84
N TYR A 80 3.82 21.58 4.56
CA TYR A 80 4.25 20.67 3.51
C TYR A 80 5.65 20.10 3.77
N TYR A 81 6.64 20.92 4.09
CA TYR A 81 7.99 20.41 4.36
C TYR A 81 8.08 19.62 5.68
N ALA A 82 7.26 19.94 6.68
CA ALA A 82 7.14 19.14 7.88
C ALA A 82 6.56 17.75 7.57
N GLU A 83 5.47 17.67 6.82
CA GLU A 83 4.86 16.40 6.41
C GLU A 83 5.77 15.58 5.50
N VAL A 84 6.47 16.21 4.56
CA VAL A 84 7.43 15.53 3.69
C VAL A 84 8.59 14.96 4.51
N ARG A 85 9.13 15.73 5.46
CA ARG A 85 10.18 15.25 6.37
C ARG A 85 9.70 14.07 7.19
N ASP A 86 8.52 14.17 7.79
CA ASP A 86 7.92 13.09 8.57
C ASP A 86 7.62 11.85 7.72
N GLY A 87 7.17 12.05 6.47
CA GLY A 87 6.96 11.00 5.50
C GLY A 87 8.25 10.27 5.12
N VAL A 88 9.34 11.02 4.91
CA VAL A 88 10.67 10.44 4.63
C VAL A 88 11.18 9.65 5.83
N LEU A 89 11.05 10.18 7.06
CA LEU A 89 11.46 9.46 8.27
C LEU A 89 10.68 8.15 8.45
N LYS A 90 9.36 8.17 8.28
CA LYS A 90 8.52 6.95 8.33
C LYS A 90 8.91 5.94 7.26
N MET A 91 9.23 6.38 6.04
CA MET A 91 9.69 5.48 4.98
C MET A 91 11.07 4.90 5.28
N GLN A 92 11.98 5.66 5.87
CA GLN A 92 13.28 5.16 6.33
C GLN A 92 13.12 4.12 7.44
N GLU A 93 12.21 4.34 8.39
CA GLU A 93 11.89 3.36 9.43
C GLU A 93 11.33 2.05 8.85
N LEU A 94 10.38 2.16 7.92
CA LEU A 94 9.84 0.99 7.21
C LEU A 94 10.91 0.24 6.43
N ALA A 95 11.78 0.96 5.72
CA ALA A 95 12.90 0.36 4.99
C ALA A 95 13.84 -0.39 5.95
N SER A 96 14.15 0.20 7.11
CA SER A 96 14.98 -0.44 8.14
C SER A 96 14.33 -1.72 8.67
N LEU A 97 13.02 -1.71 8.96
CA LEU A 97 12.29 -2.90 9.40
C LEU A 97 12.29 -4.01 8.34
N ILE A 98 12.13 -3.64 7.06
CA ILE A 98 12.20 -4.60 5.95
C ILE A 98 13.61 -5.18 5.85
N MET A 99 14.65 -4.36 5.88
CA MET A 99 16.05 -4.83 5.83
C MET A 99 16.36 -5.79 6.98
N GLN A 100 15.94 -5.46 8.21
CA GLN A 100 16.07 -6.37 9.35
C GLN A 100 15.35 -7.71 9.13
N SER A 101 14.18 -7.71 8.48
CA SER A 101 13.45 -8.95 8.16
C SER A 101 14.18 -9.79 7.11
N VAL A 102 14.80 -9.16 6.12
CA VAL A 102 15.59 -9.81 5.08
C VAL A 102 16.88 -10.39 5.68
N ASP A 103 17.57 -9.62 6.52
CA ASP A 103 18.80 -10.07 7.18
C ASP A 103 18.55 -11.24 8.13
N LYS A 104 17.41 -11.25 8.86
CA LYS A 104 17.00 -12.41 9.65
C LYS A 104 16.73 -13.66 8.81
N ALA A 105 16.31 -13.50 7.56
CA ALA A 105 16.04 -14.61 6.65
C ALA A 105 17.30 -15.08 5.89
N LYS A 106 18.37 -14.26 5.84
CA LYS A 106 19.63 -14.65 5.20
C LYS A 106 20.23 -15.87 5.92
N GLY A 107 20.51 -16.93 5.16
CA GLY A 107 21.09 -18.16 5.67
C GLY A 107 20.08 -19.17 6.25
N ILE A 108 18.79 -18.82 6.36
CA ILE A 108 17.76 -19.78 6.79
C ILE A 108 17.20 -20.51 5.57
N ALA A 109 17.48 -21.81 5.47
CA ALA A 109 16.89 -22.65 4.44
C ALA A 109 15.35 -22.64 4.57
N PRO A 110 14.61 -22.53 3.45
CA PRO A 110 13.16 -22.54 3.50
C PRO A 110 12.65 -23.87 4.07
N LYS A 111 11.70 -23.79 5.00
CA LYS A 111 11.12 -24.99 5.64
C LYS A 111 10.57 -25.96 4.59
N THR A 112 10.89 -27.24 4.77
CA THR A 112 10.41 -28.32 3.90
C THR A 112 8.89 -28.53 4.06
N LYS A 113 8.24 -29.16 3.07
CA LYS A 113 6.79 -29.43 3.10
C LYS A 113 6.37 -30.23 4.34
N GLY A 114 7.19 -31.19 4.76
CA GLY A 114 6.95 -32.00 5.96
C GLY A 114 7.02 -31.19 7.26
N GLN A 115 8.04 -30.33 7.40
CA GLN A 115 8.15 -29.40 8.54
C GLN A 115 6.94 -28.47 8.61
N ARG A 116 6.52 -27.87 7.49
CA ARG A 116 5.33 -27.01 7.43
C ARG A 116 4.05 -27.72 7.88
N LYS A 117 3.89 -29.00 7.51
CA LYS A 117 2.72 -29.82 7.91
C LYS A 117 2.71 -30.07 9.42
N ARG A 118 3.86 -30.40 10.01
CA ARG A 118 4.01 -30.59 11.47
C ARG A 118 3.77 -29.28 12.23
N ASP A 119 4.36 -28.18 11.80
CA ASP A 119 4.16 -26.86 12.41
C ASP A 119 2.70 -26.42 12.36
N LYS A 120 2.03 -26.63 11.22
CA LYS A 120 0.60 -26.32 11.08
C LYS A 120 -0.24 -27.15 12.05
N PHE A 121 0.06 -28.45 12.19
CA PHE A 121 -0.64 -29.34 13.11
C PHE A 121 -0.44 -28.93 14.57
N ALA A 122 0.81 -28.67 14.98
CA ALA A 122 1.13 -28.18 16.32
C ALA A 122 0.40 -26.86 16.64
N ARG A 123 0.32 -25.93 15.69
CA ARG A 123 -0.42 -24.67 15.84
C ARG A 123 -1.93 -24.89 16.03
N VAL A 124 -2.51 -25.85 15.33
CA VAL A 124 -3.94 -26.20 15.49
C VAL A 124 -4.18 -26.80 16.86
N GLN A 125 -3.32 -27.71 17.31
CA GLN A 125 -3.41 -28.29 18.65
C GLN A 125 -3.26 -27.25 19.75
N ALA A 126 -2.27 -26.35 19.65
CA ALA A 126 -2.09 -25.27 20.61
C ALA A 126 -3.31 -24.34 20.68
N ARG A 127 -3.95 -24.04 19.54
CA ARG A 127 -5.21 -23.28 19.51
C ARG A 127 -6.37 -24.03 20.16
N ALA A 128 -6.50 -25.33 19.93
CA ALA A 128 -7.54 -26.15 20.53
C ALA A 128 -7.35 -26.27 22.06
N ALA A 129 -6.11 -26.53 22.50
CA ALA A 129 -5.75 -26.58 23.92
C ALA A 129 -5.98 -25.23 24.61
N GLY A 130 -5.62 -24.11 23.98
CA GLY A 130 -5.90 -22.77 24.51
C GLY A 130 -7.39 -22.48 24.65
N LYS A 131 -8.20 -22.90 23.67
CA LYS A 131 -9.68 -22.79 23.76
C LYS A 131 -10.26 -23.67 24.87
N ALA A 132 -9.77 -24.89 25.02
CA ALA A 132 -10.20 -25.79 26.09
C ALA A 132 -9.81 -25.23 27.47
N ALA A 133 -8.59 -24.72 27.62
CA ALA A 133 -8.13 -24.08 28.85
C ALA A 133 -8.93 -22.82 29.19
N ALA A 134 -9.28 -22.00 28.19
CA ALA A 134 -10.12 -20.82 28.38
C ALA A 134 -11.56 -21.21 28.80
N ALA A 135 -12.11 -22.30 28.25
CA ALA A 135 -13.42 -22.81 28.63
C ALA A 135 -13.44 -23.36 30.07
N ILE A 136 -12.37 -24.05 30.49
CA ILE A 136 -12.22 -24.56 31.86
C ILE A 136 -11.98 -23.45 32.88
N LYS A 137 -11.31 -22.35 32.49
CA LYS A 137 -11.05 -21.18 33.36
C LYS A 137 -12.23 -20.22 33.46
N SER A 138 -13.31 -20.46 32.71
CA SER A 138 -14.55 -19.70 32.77
C SER A 138 -15.73 -20.51 33.37
N PRO A 139 -15.60 -21.19 34.53
CA PRO A 139 -16.76 -21.76 35.19
C PRO A 139 -17.47 -20.66 35.99
N SER A 140 -18.73 -20.41 35.62
CA SER A 140 -19.69 -19.62 36.40
C SER A 140 -20.03 -20.29 37.72
#